data_AF-A0A151QQL8-F1
#
_entry.id   AF-A0A151QQL8-F1
#
_cell.length_a   1.000
_cell.length_b   1.000
_cell.length_c   1.000
_cell.angle_alpha   90.00
_cell.angle_beta   90.00
_cell.angle_gamma   90.00
#
_symmetry.space_group_name_H-M   'P 1'
#
loop_
_entity.id
_entity.type
_entity.pdbx_description
1 polymer ?
#
loop_
_entity_poly.entity_id
_entity_poly.type
_entity_poly.pdbx_seq_one_letter_code
_entity_poly.pdbx_strand_id
1 'polypeptide(L)' 'MTRDLSKFSSLKLKNEGFVTYGDNNKGRILVHGNIGNSSSSTLIENVLLVEGLKHNFLSISQLSDKGFKIEFDNTCC' A
#
# COMPACT_ATOMS: atom_id res chain seq x y z
N MET A 1 -4.50 -0.54 7.29
CA MET A 1 -3.89 0.68 6.72
C MET A 1 -5.00 1.67 6.33
N THR A 2 -4.93 2.92 6.79
CA THR A 2 -5.95 3.98 6.58
C THR A 2 -5.48 4.98 5.51
N ARG A 3 -6.40 5.75 4.89
CA ARG A 3 -6.05 6.85 3.96
C ARG A 3 -5.35 8.06 4.62
N ASP A 4 -4.83 7.90 5.83
CA ASP A 4 -4.20 8.97 6.57
C ASP A 4 -2.84 9.29 5.95
N LEU A 5 -2.81 10.37 5.16
CA LEU A 5 -1.61 10.86 4.48
C LEU A 5 -0.49 11.24 5.47
N SER A 6 -0.82 11.57 6.73
CA SER A 6 0.18 11.91 7.75
C SER A 6 1.05 10.72 8.16
N LYS A 7 0.61 9.49 7.87
CA LYS A 7 1.36 8.26 8.16
C LYS A 7 2.44 7.98 7.11
N PHE A 8 2.45 8.69 5.99
CA PHE A 8 3.47 8.55 4.98
C PHE A 8 4.69 9.39 5.33
N SER A 9 5.86 8.76 5.38
CA SER A 9 7.15 9.44 5.54
C SER A 9 7.65 10.04 4.23
N SER A 10 7.13 9.56 3.09
CA SER A 10 7.37 10.14 1.77
C SER A 10 6.08 10.06 0.95
N LEU A 11 5.83 11.08 0.12
CA LEU A 11 4.70 11.10 -0.80
C LEU A 11 5.18 11.58 -2.17
N LYS A 12 4.78 10.84 -3.21
CA LYS A 12 4.97 11.22 -4.61
C LYS A 12 3.64 11.11 -5.33
N LEU A 13 3.26 12.20 -5.99
CA LEU A 13 2.15 12.21 -6.93
C LEU A 13 2.46 11.27 -8.08
N LYS A 14 1.51 10.39 -8.36
CA LYS A 14 1.55 9.53 -9.54
C LYS A 14 0.47 10.06 -10.48
N ASN A 15 0.87 10.78 -11.52
CA ASN A 15 -0.10 11.37 -12.45
C ASN A 15 -0.77 10.30 -13.34
N GLU A 16 -0.23 9.09 -13.39
CA GLU A 16 -0.72 8.01 -14.24
C GLU A 16 -0.62 6.64 -13.54
N GLY A 17 -1.60 5.78 -13.82
CA GLY A 17 -1.65 4.40 -13.32
C GLY A 17 -2.99 4.04 -12.67
N PHE A 18 -3.41 2.80 -12.88
CA PHE A 18 -4.64 2.24 -12.32
C PHE A 18 -4.35 0.91 -11.64
N VAL A 19 -5.12 0.62 -10.60
CA VAL A 19 -5.24 -0.73 -10.04
C VAL A 19 -6.52 -1.33 -10.59
N THR A 20 -6.43 -2.52 -11.18
CA THR A 20 -7.60 -3.30 -11.58
C THR A 20 -8.04 -4.16 -10.40
N TYR A 21 -9.32 -4.12 -10.07
CA TYR A 21 -9.92 -4.92 -9.00
C TYR A 21 -10.38 -6.29 -9.55
N GLY A 22 -10.80 -7.18 -8.64
CA GLY A 22 -11.28 -8.52 -9.02
C GLY A 22 -12.55 -8.50 -9.89
N ASP A 23 -13.31 -7.41 -9.88
CA ASP A 23 -14.50 -7.19 -10.72
C ASP A 23 -14.20 -6.50 -12.06
N ASN A 24 -12.91 -6.35 -12.41
CA ASN A 24 -12.38 -5.62 -13.57
C ASN A 24 -12.60 -4.10 -13.56
N ASN A 25 -13.23 -3.53 -12.54
CA ASN A 25 -13.24 -2.08 -12.37
C ASN A 25 -11.82 -1.58 -12.04
N LYS A 26 -11.57 -0.29 -12.31
CA LYS A 26 -10.25 0.32 -12.14
C LYS A 26 -10.32 1.48 -11.15
N GLY A 27 -9.36 1.52 -10.23
CA GLY A 27 -9.10 2.64 -9.34
C GLY A 27 -7.88 3.42 -9.79
N ARG A 28 -7.99 4.75 -9.89
CA ARG A 28 -6.86 5.62 -10.19
C ARG A 28 -5.91 5.68 -8.99
N ILE A 29 -4.62 5.51 -9.22
CA ILE A 29 -3.61 5.73 -8.18
C ILE A 29 -3.46 7.24 -8.01
N LEU A 30 -3.67 7.74 -6.79
CA LEU A 30 -3.58 9.16 -6.47
C LEU A 30 -2.15 9.56 -6.11
N VAL A 31 -1.55 8.80 -5.20
CA VAL A 31 -0.19 9.01 -4.69
C VAL A 31 0.39 7.67 -4.29
N HIS A 32 1.72 7.60 -4.26
CA HIS A 32 2.43 6.52 -3.61
C HIS A 32 3.48 7.06 -2.65
N GLY A 33 3.88 6.24 -1.71
CA GLY A 33 4.81 6.67 -0.69
C GLY A 33 5.25 5.57 0.25
N ASN A 34 6.14 5.92 1.16
CA ASN A 34 6.64 4.98 2.16
C ASN A 34 5.95 5.23 3.48
N ILE A 35 5.69 4.16 4.23
CA ILE A 35 5.16 4.21 5.58
C ILE A 35 6.17 3.52 6.49
N GLY A 36 6.51 4.16 7.59
CA GLY A 36 7.41 3.59 8.59
C GLY A 36 6.98 4.03 9.98
N ASN A 37 7.37 3.24 10.98
CA ASN A 37 7.21 3.63 12.37
C ASN A 37 8.53 4.21 12.86
N SER A 38 8.52 5.46 13.36
CA SER A 38 9.71 6.16 13.87
C SER A 38 10.42 5.42 15.01
N SER A 39 9.73 4.53 15.71
CA SER A 39 10.28 3.71 16.79
C SER A 39 10.87 2.36 16.33
N SER A 40 10.80 2.04 15.03
CA SER A 40 11.35 0.80 14.46
C SER A 40 12.12 1.09 13.17
N SER A 41 13.06 0.24 12.80
CA SER A 41 13.72 0.29 11.49
C SER A 41 12.81 -0.21 10.34
N THR A 42 11.58 -0.62 10.63
CA THR A 42 10.65 -1.16 9.64
C THR A 42 10.10 -0.07 8.73
N LEU A 43 10.42 -0.19 7.45
CA LEU A 43 9.93 0.67 6.37
C LEU A 43 9.17 -0.18 5.35
N ILE A 44 7.91 0.19 5.09
CA ILE A 44 7.13 -0.36 3.98
C ILE A 44 7.18 0.66 2.84
N GLU A 45 7.80 0.25 1.75
CA GLU A 45 7.97 1.09 0.56
C GLU A 45 6.83 0.91 -0.43
N ASN A 46 6.60 1.94 -1.26
CA ASN A 46 5.69 1.87 -2.41
C ASN A 46 4.23 1.51 -2.06
N VAL A 47 3.74 2.00 -0.91
CA VAL A 47 2.34 1.95 -0.53
C VAL A 47 1.54 2.88 -1.44
N LEU A 48 0.43 2.41 -2.00
CA LEU A 48 -0.40 3.18 -2.94
C LEU A 48 -1.67 3.69 -2.25
N LEU A 49 -2.01 4.96 -2.50
CA LEU A 49 -3.35 5.48 -2.24
C LEU A 49 -4.14 5.44 -3.54
N VAL A 50 -5.28 4.77 -3.52
CA VAL A 50 -6.14 4.61 -4.71
C VAL A 50 -7.46 5.34 -4.49
N GLU A 51 -7.93 6.00 -5.54
CA GLU A 51 -9.22 6.67 -5.56
C GLU A 51 -10.37 5.67 -5.33
N GLY A 52 -11.35 6.06 -4.51
CA GLY A 52 -12.50 5.22 -4.16
C GLY A 52 -12.26 4.18 -3.07
N LEU A 53 -11.00 3.86 -2.71
CA LEU A 53 -10.72 2.92 -1.61
C LEU A 53 -10.63 3.63 -0.25
N LYS A 54 -11.04 2.94 0.82
CA LYS A 54 -10.88 3.38 2.22
C LYS A 54 -9.53 2.99 2.84
N HIS A 55 -8.78 2.14 2.15
CA HIS A 55 -7.51 1.58 2.60
C HIS A 55 -6.42 1.81 1.55
N ASN A 56 -5.18 1.82 2.01
CA ASN A 56 -4.03 1.86 1.11
C ASN A 56 -3.77 0.47 0.53
N PHE A 57 -3.25 0.45 -0.70
CA PHE A 57 -2.90 -0.78 -1.40
C PHE A 57 -1.42 -1.10 -1.22
N LEU A 58 -1.13 -2.37 -0.92
CA LEU A 58 0.21 -2.91 -0.81
C LEU A 58 0.20 -4.31 -1.43
N SER A 59 1.16 -4.59 -2.30
CA SER A 59 1.30 -5.90 -2.91
C SER A 59 2.04 -6.84 -1.96
N ILE A 60 1.58 -8.09 -1.88
CA ILE A 60 2.27 -9.18 -1.17
C ILE A 60 3.67 -9.39 -1.74
N SER A 61 3.83 -9.29 -3.06
CA SER A 61 5.15 -9.44 -3.71
C SER A 61 6.13 -8.37 -3.22
N GLN A 62 5.69 -7.12 -3.00
CA GLN A 62 6.56 -6.08 -2.46
C GLN A 62 7.09 -6.41 -1.06
N LEU A 63 6.27 -7.07 -0.23
CA LEU A 63 6.69 -7.54 1.09
C LEU A 63 7.68 -8.71 0.95
N SER A 64 7.39 -9.65 0.05
CA SER A 64 8.24 -10.81 -0.20
C SER A 64 9.62 -10.38 -0.72
N ASP A 65 9.67 -9.47 -1.68
CA ASP A 65 10.91 -8.95 -2.28
C ASP A 65 11.80 -8.23 -1.27
N LYS A 66 11.21 -7.72 -0.18
CA LYS A 66 11.90 -7.08 0.94
C LYS A 66 12.30 -8.06 2.05
N GLY A 67 12.02 -9.36 1.88
CA GLY A 67 12.38 -10.41 2.83
C GLY A 67 11.47 -10.50 4.04
N PHE A 68 10.28 -9.89 4.01
CA PHE A 68 9.32 -10.07 5.09
C PHE A 68 8.76 -11.50 5.09
N LYS A 69 8.63 -12.09 6.27
CA LYS A 69 7.87 -13.32 6.45
C LYS A 69 6.39 -13.02 6.23
N ILE A 70 5.75 -13.76 5.33
CA ILE A 70 4.33 -13.63 5.02
C ILE A 70 3.65 -14.94 5.43
N GLU A 71 2.63 -14.83 6.27
CA GLU A 71 1.82 -15.96 6.72
C GLU A 71 0.35 -15.67 6.39
N PHE A 72 -0.33 -16.65 5.80
CA PHE A 72 -1.77 -16.59 5.55
C PHE A 72 -2.47 -17.54 6.51
N ASP A 73 -3.41 -16.99 7.29
CA ASP A 73 -4.24 -17.74 8.21
C ASP A 73 -5.71 -17.60 7.79
N ASN A 74 -6.42 -18.72 7.68
CA ASN A 74 -7.82 -18.75 7.27
C ASN A 74 -8.78 -18.31 8.39
N THR A 75 -8.27 -18.05 9.60
CA THR A 75 -9.06 -17.59 10.73
C THR A 75 -9.19 -16.07 10.82
N CYS A 76 -8.40 -15.30 10.06
CA CYS A 76 -8.25 -13.85 10.21
C CYS A 76 -8.16 -13.07 8.87
N CYS A 77 -8.87 -13.52 7.82
CA CYS A 77 -8.94 -12.81 6.54
C CYS A 77 -10.35 -12.30 6.22
#